data_AF-A0A537MEB8-F1
#
_entry.id   AF-A0A537MEB8-F1
#
_cell.length_a   1.000
_cell.length_b   1.000
_cell.length_c   1.000
_cell.angle_alpha   90.00
_cell.angle_beta   90.00
_cell.angle_gamma   90.00
#
_symmetry.space_group_name_H-M   'P 1'
#
loop_
_entity.id
_entity.type
_entity.pdbx_description
1 polymer ?
#
loop_
_entity_poly.entity_id
_entity_poly.type
_entity_poly.pdbx_seq_one_letter_code
_entity_poly.pdbx_strand_id
1 'polypeptide(L)'
;MSDGLARLSERERQVLRLLSQGHDAKSAARSLDVSVHAVNERLREARRKLGVTSSREAARLFAAAGHDLPKYSVAKKMEVGSEDACGVDGVGPDREAASGSRSFSPWSLGAFMILLFVAAIGGWTMIDGEGATSHSLPASPRVTATSPAQGAAIAPGPFELSVTFDRPMQAGSYSFVQVAPESYPDCGSSRPAQSRDGRTFTLRCAAVSGRSYEVWLNSPPYMNFKSVEGVPAGPYQLRFRAGRR
;
A
#
# COMPACT_ATOMS: atom_id res chain seq x y z
N MET A 1 9.44 -24.90 9.79
CA MET A 1 9.67 -23.45 9.51
C MET A 1 8.38 -22.67 9.33
N SER A 2 7.27 -23.29 8.89
CA SER A 2 6.00 -22.61 8.62
C SER A 2 5.15 -22.26 9.86
N ASP A 3 5.36 -22.93 10.99
CA ASP A 3 4.56 -22.74 12.21
C ASP A 3 4.84 -21.38 12.89
N GLY A 4 6.09 -20.89 12.83
CA GLY A 4 6.45 -19.58 13.38
C GLY A 4 5.77 -18.41 12.64
N LEU A 5 5.54 -18.54 11.33
CA LEU A 5 4.88 -17.53 10.50
C LEU A 5 3.37 -17.46 10.75
N ALA A 6 2.73 -18.60 11.01
CA ALA A 6 1.30 -18.66 11.33
C ALA A 6 0.97 -17.97 12.67
N ARG A 7 1.94 -17.87 13.59
CA ARG A 7 1.78 -17.20 14.90
C ARG A 7 2.03 -15.68 14.86
N LEU A 8 2.47 -15.14 13.71
CA LEU A 8 2.70 -13.71 13.55
C LEU A 8 1.38 -12.95 13.44
N SER A 9 1.27 -11.85 14.19
CA SER A 9 0.11 -10.96 14.06
C SER A 9 0.15 -10.21 12.73
N GLU A 10 -1.00 -9.73 12.26
CA GLU A 10 -1.08 -8.95 11.01
C GLU A 10 -0.19 -7.70 11.06
N ARG A 11 -0.12 -7.04 12.23
CA ARG A 11 0.72 -5.86 12.45
C ARG A 11 2.21 -6.18 12.40
N GLU A 12 2.63 -7.35 12.86
CA GLU A 12 4.01 -7.84 12.74
C GLU A 12 4.35 -8.17 11.28
N ARG A 13 3.46 -8.87 10.58
CA ARG A 13 3.61 -9.21 9.14
C ARG A 13 3.72 -7.95 8.27
N GLN A 14 2.95 -6.92 8.60
CA GLN A 14 2.99 -5.65 7.88
C GLN A 14 4.34 -4.93 8.00
N VAL A 15 4.97 -4.95 9.18
CA VAL A 15 6.31 -4.37 9.36
C VAL A 15 7.38 -5.20 8.64
N LEU A 16 7.33 -6.53 8.73
CA LEU A 16 8.27 -7.42 8.04
C LEU A 16 8.20 -7.29 6.51
N ARG A 17 7.01 -7.01 5.96
CA ARG A 17 6.79 -6.75 4.53
C ARG A 17 7.53 -5.50 4.05
N LEU A 18 7.53 -4.42 4.83
CA LEU A 18 8.26 -3.21 4.49
C LEU A 18 9.78 -3.44 4.58
N LEU A 19 10.24 -4.16 5.60
CA LEU A 19 11.66 -4.48 5.74
C LEU A 19 12.18 -5.38 4.61
N SER A 20 11.38 -6.34 4.13
CA SER A 20 11.79 -7.18 2.99
C SER A 20 11.86 -6.41 1.67
N GLN A 21 11.14 -5.29 1.56
CA GLN A 21 11.22 -4.34 0.44
C GLN A 21 12.39 -3.34 0.55
N GLY A 22 13.22 -3.45 1.60
CA GLY A 22 14.39 -2.59 1.80
C GLY A 22 14.15 -1.35 2.66
N HIS A 23 12.97 -1.20 3.27
CA HIS A 23 12.73 -0.12 4.23
C HIS A 23 13.48 -0.34 5.56
N ASP A 24 13.92 0.74 6.17
CA ASP A 24 14.42 0.76 7.55
C ASP A 24 13.29 0.99 8.57
N ALA A 25 13.57 0.82 9.87
CA ALA A 25 12.55 0.98 10.91
C ALA A 25 11.96 2.41 10.96
N LYS A 26 12.75 3.43 10.61
CA LYS A 26 12.33 4.84 10.65
C LYS A 26 11.40 5.21 9.47
N SER A 27 11.67 4.69 8.29
CA SER A 27 10.83 4.81 7.10
C SER A 27 9.58 3.94 7.20
N ALA A 28 9.68 2.74 7.80
CA ALA A 28 8.51 1.92 8.13
C ALA A 28 7.57 2.63 9.12
N ALA A 29 8.11 3.32 10.12
CA ALA A 29 7.32 4.12 11.06
C ALA A 29 6.53 5.24 10.35
N ARG A 30 7.18 5.96 9.43
CA ARG A 30 6.54 7.01 8.62
C ARG A 30 5.44 6.48 7.70
N SER A 31 5.66 5.33 7.08
CA SER A 31 4.69 4.74 6.14
C SER A 31 3.47 4.12 6.84
N LEU A 32 3.63 3.69 8.09
CA LEU A 32 2.56 3.08 8.88
C LEU A 32 1.88 4.06 9.86
N ASP A 33 2.30 5.32 9.89
CA ASP A 33 1.85 6.35 10.83
C ASP A 33 1.90 5.89 12.30
N VAL A 34 3.02 5.26 12.69
CA VAL A 34 3.27 4.80 14.06
C VAL A 34 4.63 5.25 14.55
N SER A 35 4.83 5.30 15.87
CA SER A 35 6.13 5.63 16.44
C SER A 35 7.19 4.58 16.08
N VAL A 36 8.44 5.02 15.92
CA VAL A 36 9.60 4.13 15.69
C VAL A 36 9.71 3.09 16.81
N HIS A 37 9.39 3.48 18.04
CA HIS A 37 9.38 2.57 19.18
C HIS A 37 8.34 1.45 19.02
N ALA A 38 7.11 1.77 18.56
CA ALA A 38 6.08 0.76 18.30
C ALA A 38 6.49 -0.22 17.18
N VAL A 39 7.20 0.25 16.15
CA VAL A 39 7.78 -0.62 15.10
C VAL A 39 8.82 -1.56 15.69
N ASN A 40 9.71 -1.05 16.55
CA ASN A 40 10.76 -1.86 17.18
C ASN A 40 10.20 -2.93 18.12
N GLU A 41 9.15 -2.63 18.88
CA GLU A 41 8.47 -3.63 19.71
C GLU A 41 7.85 -4.73 18.85
N ARG A 42 7.15 -4.38 17.75
CA ARG A 42 6.62 -5.39 16.81
C ARG A 42 7.72 -6.26 16.21
N LEU A 43 8.86 -5.70 15.85
CA LEU A 43 10.01 -6.46 15.35
C LEU A 43 10.62 -7.38 16.42
N ARG A 44 10.63 -6.95 17.68
CA ARG A 44 11.08 -7.78 18.80
C ARG A 44 10.15 -8.97 19.03
N GLU A 45 8.84 -8.75 18.96
CA GLU A 45 7.85 -9.81 19.09
C GLU A 45 7.92 -10.80 17.92
N ALA A 46 8.05 -10.29 16.69
CA ALA A 46 8.23 -11.11 15.49
C ALA A 46 9.48 -12.00 15.59
N ARG A 47 10.61 -11.44 16.03
CA ARG A 47 11.84 -12.21 16.28
C ARG A 47 11.67 -13.30 17.33
N ARG A 48 11.01 -12.99 18.45
CA ARG A 48 10.71 -13.96 19.52
C ARG A 48 9.87 -15.13 19.01
N LYS A 49 8.89 -14.87 18.13
CA LYS A 49 8.01 -15.88 17.54
C LYS A 49 8.70 -16.73 16.47
N LEU A 50 9.56 -16.11 15.66
CA LEU A 50 10.31 -16.79 14.60
C LEU A 50 11.58 -17.49 15.11
N GLY A 51 12.02 -17.20 16.34
CA GLY A 51 13.23 -17.77 16.92
C GLY A 51 14.52 -17.22 16.33
N VAL A 52 14.48 -16.02 15.73
CA VAL A 52 15.65 -15.40 15.07
C VAL A 52 16.17 -14.21 15.85
N THR A 53 17.46 -13.91 15.67
CA THR A 53 18.13 -12.85 16.45
C THR A 53 18.08 -11.50 15.74
N SER A 54 17.97 -11.49 14.41
CA SER A 54 17.98 -10.29 13.58
C SER A 54 16.66 -10.00 12.88
N SER A 55 16.30 -8.71 12.80
CA SER A 55 15.08 -8.26 12.11
C SER A 55 15.19 -8.40 10.60
N ARG A 56 16.41 -8.29 10.03
CA ARG A 56 16.64 -8.55 8.60
C ARG A 56 16.55 -10.03 8.27
N GLU A 57 17.02 -10.89 9.17
CA GLU A 57 16.89 -12.33 9.04
C GLU A 57 15.41 -12.74 9.09
N ALA A 58 14.65 -12.19 10.04
CA ALA A 58 13.19 -12.35 10.09
C ALA A 58 12.51 -11.92 8.78
N ALA A 59 12.90 -10.77 8.21
CA ALA A 59 12.36 -10.27 6.95
C ALA A 59 12.72 -11.16 5.75
N ARG A 60 13.94 -11.72 5.72
CA ARG A 60 14.37 -12.69 4.69
C ARG A 60 13.58 -13.98 4.78
N LEU A 61 13.40 -14.54 5.98
CA LEU A 61 12.58 -15.73 6.19
C LEU A 61 11.12 -15.48 5.81
N PHE A 62 10.59 -14.31 6.17
CA PHE A 62 9.23 -13.90 5.78
C PHE A 62 9.09 -13.78 4.25
N ALA A 63 10.07 -13.21 3.56
CA ALA A 63 10.06 -13.12 2.10
C ALA A 63 10.22 -14.49 1.42
N ALA A 64 11.13 -15.33 1.94
CA ALA A 64 11.40 -16.68 1.44
C ALA A 64 10.22 -17.63 1.62
N ALA A 65 9.40 -17.41 2.65
CA ALA A 65 8.17 -18.16 2.87
C ALA A 65 7.03 -17.76 1.93
N GLY A 66 7.29 -16.84 0.99
CA GLY A 66 6.27 -16.18 0.21
C GLY A 66 5.63 -15.08 1.04
N HIS A 67 5.70 -13.84 0.54
CA HIS A 67 4.75 -12.81 0.93
C HIS A 67 3.35 -13.44 0.97
N ASP A 68 2.49 -13.09 1.94
CA ASP A 68 1.06 -13.43 1.93
C ASP A 68 0.42 -12.99 0.59
N LEU A 69 0.61 -13.78 -0.45
CA LEU A 69 -0.28 -13.94 -1.56
C LEU A 69 -1.41 -14.79 -1.01
N PRO A 70 -2.68 -14.44 -1.24
CA PRO A 70 -3.77 -15.36 -0.95
C PRO A 70 -3.41 -16.72 -1.57
N LYS A 71 -3.55 -17.80 -0.78
CA LYS A 71 -3.17 -19.17 -1.15
C LYS A 71 -3.91 -19.66 -2.39
N TYR A 72 -3.44 -19.31 -3.59
CA TYR A 72 -3.68 -20.04 -4.83
C TYR A 72 -2.49 -19.81 -5.78
N SER A 73 -1.49 -20.68 -5.68
CA SER A 73 -0.65 -21.00 -6.83
C SER A 73 -0.24 -22.46 -6.71
N VAL A 74 -0.96 -23.27 -7.46
CA VAL A 74 -0.60 -24.64 -7.82
C VAL A 74 0.81 -24.64 -8.39
N ALA A 75 1.62 -25.58 -7.93
CA ALA A 75 2.99 -25.77 -8.36
C ALA A 75 3.10 -25.98 -9.88
N LYS A 76 4.10 -25.35 -10.50
CA LYS A 76 4.84 -26.00 -11.58
C LYS A 76 6.33 -25.72 -11.42
N LYS A 77 7.06 -26.81 -11.20
CA LYS A 77 8.52 -26.95 -11.12
C LYS A 77 9.07 -27.24 -12.52
N MET A 78 10.16 -26.57 -12.90
CA MET A 78 11.30 -27.08 -13.70
C MET A 78 12.35 -25.97 -13.79
N GLU A 79 13.41 -26.08 -12.97
CA GLU A 79 14.83 -26.38 -13.36
C GLU A 79 15.54 -25.18 -13.99
N VAL A 80 16.37 -24.44 -13.23
CA VAL A 80 17.80 -24.68 -12.90
C VAL A 80 18.66 -24.84 -14.16
N GLY A 81 19.42 -23.79 -14.44
CA GLY A 81 20.67 -23.84 -15.20
C GLY A 81 21.65 -22.87 -14.54
N SER A 82 22.60 -23.42 -13.78
CA SER A 82 23.84 -22.79 -13.31
C SER A 82 24.90 -22.93 -14.40
N GLU A 83 25.73 -21.90 -14.60
CA GLU A 83 27.22 -21.86 -14.55
C GLU A 83 27.61 -20.91 -15.73
N ASP A 84 28.62 -20.03 -15.73
CA ASP A 84 29.70 -19.72 -14.81
C ASP A 84 30.36 -18.36 -15.19
N ALA A 85 31.02 -17.78 -14.18
CA ALA A 85 32.32 -17.09 -14.20
C ALA A 85 32.57 -15.69 -14.85
N CYS A 86 33.11 -14.85 -13.95
CA CYS A 86 34.32 -14.02 -14.05
C CYS A 86 34.31 -12.63 -14.70
N GLY A 87 34.88 -11.68 -13.96
CA GLY A 87 35.27 -10.34 -14.38
C GLY A 87 35.76 -9.51 -13.19
N VAL A 88 36.90 -9.92 -12.63
CA VAL A 88 37.69 -9.13 -11.67
C VAL A 88 38.42 -8.04 -12.46
N ASP A 89 38.44 -6.80 -11.98
CA ASP A 89 39.61 -5.93 -12.07
C ASP A 89 39.59 -4.95 -10.89
N GLY A 90 40.63 -5.03 -10.06
CA GLY A 90 40.87 -4.11 -8.96
C GLY A 90 41.59 -2.85 -9.42
N VAL A 91 41.78 -1.92 -8.47
CA VAL A 91 43.01 -1.15 -8.22
C VAL A 91 42.67 -0.13 -7.11
N GLY A 92 43.32 -0.28 -5.95
CA GLY A 92 43.38 0.76 -4.91
C GLY A 92 44.32 1.91 -5.36
N PRO A 93 44.43 2.98 -4.56
CA PRO A 93 45.32 2.83 -3.41
C PRO A 93 44.85 3.54 -2.13
N ASP A 94 45.16 2.87 -1.03
CA ASP A 94 45.78 3.35 0.20
C ASP A 94 45.90 4.87 0.39
N ARG A 95 45.33 5.35 1.50
CA ARG A 95 46.01 6.29 2.40
C ARG A 95 45.39 6.21 3.80
N GLU A 96 46.20 5.71 4.72
CA GLU A 96 46.06 5.87 6.16
C GLU A 96 46.07 7.35 6.53
N ALA A 97 45.29 7.74 7.55
CA ALA A 97 45.84 8.26 8.79
C ALA A 97 44.77 9.05 9.60
N ALA A 98 44.71 8.67 10.87
CA ALA A 98 44.68 9.57 12.01
C ALA A 98 43.40 10.37 12.34
N SER A 99 42.90 10.04 13.53
CA SER A 99 42.82 10.98 14.65
C SER A 99 41.72 12.04 14.62
N GLY A 100 40.74 11.84 15.51
CA GLY A 100 40.35 12.87 16.46
C GLY A 100 39.39 13.95 15.98
N SER A 101 38.18 13.95 16.53
CA SER A 101 37.61 15.20 17.06
C SER A 101 36.53 14.88 18.09
N ARG A 102 36.87 15.15 19.35
CA ARG A 102 35.90 15.50 20.39
C ARG A 102 35.61 17.01 20.29
N SER A 103 34.52 17.38 20.96
CA SER A 103 34.03 18.72 21.35
C SER A 103 33.10 19.39 20.34
N PHE A 104 31.80 19.53 20.67
CA PHE A 104 31.18 20.55 21.54
C PHE A 104 31.49 21.97 21.06
N SER A 105 30.49 22.70 20.56
CA SER A 105 29.57 23.51 21.38
C SER A 105 28.62 24.32 20.49
N PRO A 106 27.41 24.70 20.95
CA PRO A 106 26.38 25.37 20.19
C PRO A 106 26.50 26.90 20.28
N TRP A 107 26.11 27.61 19.23
CA TRP A 107 25.88 29.06 19.31
C TRP A 107 24.38 29.33 19.23
N SER A 108 23.77 29.42 20.40
CA SER A 108 22.48 30.07 20.62
C SER A 108 22.69 31.05 21.76
N LEU A 109 22.71 32.35 21.45
CA LEU A 109 22.33 33.44 22.35
C LEU A 109 22.34 34.74 21.51
N GLY A 110 21.22 35.45 21.49
CA GLY A 110 21.11 36.72 20.78
C GLY A 110 19.70 37.28 20.68
N ALA A 111 18.85 37.01 21.67
CA ALA A 111 17.69 37.85 21.92
C ALA A 111 18.20 39.15 22.55
N PHE A 112 18.23 40.24 21.77
CA PHE A 112 18.40 41.59 22.27
C PHE A 112 17.37 42.51 21.60
N MET A 113 16.38 42.89 22.41
CA MET A 113 15.87 44.25 22.55
C MET A 113 15.13 44.90 21.36
N ILE A 114 13.82 44.67 21.38
CA ILE A 114 12.73 45.67 21.44
C ILE A 114 13.15 47.16 21.41
N LEU A 115 12.53 47.87 20.45
CA LEU A 115 12.02 49.27 20.45
C LEU A 115 12.77 50.33 19.62
N LEU A 116 12.18 50.66 18.46
CA LEU A 116 11.99 52.05 18.01
C LEU A 116 10.56 52.18 17.41
N PHE A 117 9.74 53.02 18.03
CA PHE A 117 8.34 53.31 17.69
C PHE A 117 8.23 54.78 17.18
N VAL A 118 7.64 54.94 15.98
CA VAL A 118 6.86 56.11 15.47
C VAL A 118 7.66 57.38 15.07
N ALA A 119 7.47 58.05 13.92
CA ALA A 119 6.27 58.43 13.12
C ALA A 119 6.70 58.74 11.64
N ALA A 120 5.89 58.97 10.59
CA ALA A 120 4.47 59.24 10.41
C ALA A 120 4.05 59.03 8.92
N ILE A 121 2.88 58.42 8.72
CA ILE A 121 1.78 58.70 7.76
C ILE A 121 2.12 59.02 6.28
N GLY A 122 1.67 58.12 5.39
CA GLY A 122 1.37 58.42 3.98
C GLY A 122 0.72 57.20 3.32
N GLY A 123 -0.62 57.19 3.24
CA GLY A 123 -1.45 56.02 2.95
C GLY A 123 -1.13 55.27 1.66
N TRP A 124 -1.08 53.94 1.77
CA TRP A 124 -1.19 53.01 0.64
C TRP A 124 -2.20 51.93 1.03
N THR A 125 -3.31 51.96 0.29
CA THR A 125 -4.19 50.85 -0.13
C THR A 125 -4.58 49.79 0.89
N MET A 126 -5.89 49.70 1.13
CA MET A 126 -6.54 48.55 1.74
C MET A 126 -5.99 47.26 1.11
N ILE A 127 -5.38 46.41 1.94
CA ILE A 127 -5.08 45.04 1.55
C ILE A 127 -6.44 44.35 1.45
N ASP A 128 -6.80 44.03 0.21
CA ASP A 128 -7.93 43.17 -0.13
C ASP A 128 -7.96 41.97 0.81
N GLY A 129 -9.16 41.69 1.34
CA GLY A 129 -9.39 40.55 2.19
C GLY A 129 -8.75 39.31 1.59
N GLU A 130 -7.82 38.72 2.32
CA GLU A 130 -7.32 37.38 2.06
C GLU A 130 -8.54 36.47 2.00
N GLY A 131 -8.96 36.18 0.77
CA GLY A 131 -9.81 35.05 0.47
C GLY A 131 -9.05 33.84 0.99
N ALA A 132 -9.37 33.43 2.21
CA ALA A 132 -8.90 32.19 2.79
C ALA A 132 -9.31 31.10 1.79
N THR A 133 -8.37 30.68 0.95
CA THR A 133 -8.53 29.54 0.07
C THR A 133 -8.68 28.34 0.99
N SER A 134 -9.92 28.02 1.35
CA SER A 134 -10.26 26.78 2.01
C SER A 134 -9.84 25.65 1.09
N HIS A 135 -8.65 25.10 1.34
CA HIS A 135 -8.21 23.84 0.76
C HIS A 135 -9.14 22.75 1.29
N SER A 136 -10.29 22.58 0.63
CA SER A 136 -11.18 21.46 0.93
C SER A 136 -10.41 20.19 0.58
N LEU A 137 -10.37 19.23 1.52
CA LEU A 137 -9.80 17.92 1.25
C LEU A 137 -10.42 17.34 -0.04
N PRO A 138 -9.62 16.70 -0.90
CA PRO A 138 -10.14 16.11 -2.13
C PRO A 138 -11.21 15.05 -1.79
N ALA A 139 -12.39 15.19 -2.39
CA ALA A 139 -13.50 14.27 -2.16
C ALA A 139 -13.14 12.84 -2.60
N SER A 140 -13.56 11.82 -1.85
CA SER A 140 -13.34 10.42 -2.22
C SER A 140 -14.02 10.06 -3.56
N PRO A 141 -13.39 9.22 -4.41
CA PRO A 141 -14.04 8.66 -5.59
C PRO A 141 -15.32 7.90 -5.25
N ARG A 142 -16.31 8.00 -6.13
CA ARG A 142 -17.59 7.29 -5.98
C ARG A 142 -17.78 6.29 -7.11
N VAL A 143 -18.33 5.13 -6.76
CA VAL A 143 -18.79 4.15 -7.76
C VAL A 143 -20.04 4.70 -8.43
N THR A 144 -20.03 4.80 -9.75
CA THR A 144 -21.16 5.29 -10.56
C THR A 144 -21.89 4.15 -11.26
N ALA A 145 -21.21 3.05 -11.56
CA ALA A 145 -21.81 1.85 -12.15
C ALA A 145 -21.00 0.60 -11.80
N THR A 146 -21.68 -0.55 -11.80
CA THR A 146 -21.06 -1.87 -11.75
C THR A 146 -21.72 -2.78 -12.78
N SER A 147 -20.94 -3.72 -13.32
CA SER A 147 -21.45 -4.89 -14.03
C SER A 147 -20.98 -6.13 -13.29
N PRO A 148 -21.86 -7.05 -12.86
CA PRO A 148 -23.31 -6.90 -12.79
C PRO A 148 -23.73 -5.69 -11.95
N ALA A 149 -24.93 -5.15 -12.19
CA ALA A 149 -25.51 -4.11 -11.35
C ALA A 149 -25.84 -4.67 -9.95
N GLN A 150 -25.95 -3.78 -8.95
CA GLN A 150 -26.35 -4.16 -7.60
C GLN A 150 -27.69 -4.92 -7.62
N GLY A 151 -27.71 -6.11 -7.01
CA GLY A 151 -28.87 -6.99 -6.93
C GLY A 151 -29.22 -7.74 -8.22
N ALA A 152 -28.43 -7.61 -9.29
CA ALA A 152 -28.76 -8.18 -10.59
C ALA A 152 -28.81 -9.72 -10.57
N ALA A 153 -29.66 -10.28 -11.44
CA ALA A 153 -29.65 -11.69 -11.79
C ALA A 153 -28.99 -11.88 -13.16
N ILE A 154 -27.87 -12.60 -13.19
CA ILE A 154 -27.11 -12.90 -14.40
C ILE A 154 -27.27 -14.36 -14.81
N ALA A 155 -27.04 -14.64 -16.10
CA ALA A 155 -26.93 -16.00 -16.58
C ALA A 155 -25.67 -16.67 -15.96
N PRO A 156 -25.71 -17.99 -15.70
CA PRO A 156 -24.51 -18.75 -15.39
C PRO A 156 -23.53 -18.74 -16.58
N GLY A 157 -22.23 -18.86 -16.30
CA GLY A 157 -21.17 -18.87 -17.29
C GLY A 157 -20.25 -17.64 -17.23
N PRO A 158 -19.45 -17.41 -18.28
CA PRO A 158 -18.52 -16.29 -18.35
C PRO A 158 -19.24 -14.93 -18.34
N PHE A 159 -18.69 -13.97 -17.60
CA PHE A 159 -19.18 -12.60 -17.56
C PHE A 159 -18.03 -11.62 -17.25
N GLU A 160 -18.28 -10.33 -17.47
CA GLU A 160 -17.38 -9.27 -17.05
C GLU A 160 -17.84 -8.65 -15.73
N LEU A 161 -16.96 -8.72 -14.73
CA LEU A 161 -17.10 -8.01 -13.47
C LEU A 161 -16.41 -6.65 -13.61
N SER A 162 -17.18 -5.57 -13.65
CA SER A 162 -16.64 -4.22 -13.77
C SER A 162 -17.13 -3.27 -12.69
N VAL A 163 -16.29 -2.27 -12.39
CA VAL A 163 -16.61 -1.09 -11.59
C VAL A 163 -16.21 0.15 -12.37
N THR A 164 -17.11 1.14 -12.45
CA THR A 164 -16.85 2.47 -12.99
C THR A 164 -16.93 3.51 -11.88
N PHE A 165 -15.96 4.42 -11.84
CA PHE A 165 -15.89 5.53 -10.89
C PHE A 165 -16.30 6.85 -11.55
N ASP A 166 -16.62 7.85 -10.72
CA ASP A 166 -16.94 9.23 -11.14
C ASP A 166 -15.75 9.99 -11.74
N ARG A 167 -14.53 9.46 -11.62
CA ARG A 167 -13.28 10.10 -12.04
C ARG A 167 -12.22 9.08 -12.47
N PRO A 168 -11.17 9.51 -13.19
CA PRO A 168 -10.03 8.66 -13.47
C PRO A 168 -9.34 8.16 -12.19
N MET A 169 -8.93 6.90 -12.21
CA MET A 169 -8.31 6.20 -11.09
C MET A 169 -6.88 5.77 -11.42
N GLN A 170 -6.06 5.53 -10.40
CA GLN A 170 -4.68 5.08 -10.59
C GLN A 170 -4.59 3.76 -11.35
N ALA A 171 -3.74 3.75 -12.38
CA ALA A 171 -3.46 2.53 -13.12
C ALA A 171 -2.79 1.47 -12.23
N GLY A 172 -3.23 0.22 -12.38
CA GLY A 172 -2.72 -0.91 -11.59
C GLY A 172 -3.08 -0.89 -10.10
N SER A 173 -3.92 0.05 -9.65
CA SER A 173 -4.36 0.20 -8.26
C SER A 173 -5.82 -0.25 -8.11
N TYR A 174 -6.05 -1.41 -7.48
CA TYR A 174 -7.38 -1.99 -7.38
C TYR A 174 -7.53 -2.91 -6.17
N SER A 175 -8.75 -3.05 -5.66
CA SER A 175 -9.08 -4.01 -4.60
C SER A 175 -10.49 -4.58 -4.81
N PHE A 176 -10.55 -5.67 -5.55
CA PHE A 176 -11.70 -6.59 -5.53
C PHE A 176 -11.47 -7.58 -4.39
N VAL A 177 -12.25 -7.46 -3.33
CA VAL A 177 -12.05 -8.18 -2.07
C VAL A 177 -13.15 -9.22 -1.92
N GLN A 178 -12.74 -10.46 -1.68
CA GLN A 178 -13.64 -11.55 -1.33
C GLN A 178 -13.94 -11.55 0.17
N VAL A 179 -15.18 -11.84 0.55
CA VAL A 179 -15.53 -12.16 1.94
C VAL A 179 -15.23 -13.62 2.23
N ALA A 180 -15.64 -14.50 1.30
CA ALA A 180 -15.37 -15.92 1.36
C ALA A 180 -15.17 -16.48 -0.07
N PRO A 181 -14.36 -17.53 -0.25
CA PRO A 181 -14.11 -18.11 -1.57
C PRO A 181 -15.40 -18.55 -2.29
N GLU A 182 -16.42 -18.97 -1.55
CA GLU A 182 -17.69 -19.43 -2.08
C GLU A 182 -18.62 -18.30 -2.56
N SER A 183 -18.49 -17.09 -2.04
CA SER A 183 -19.30 -15.95 -2.47
C SER A 183 -18.58 -15.08 -3.49
N TYR A 184 -17.33 -15.40 -3.85
CA TYR A 184 -16.58 -14.70 -4.87
C TYR A 184 -16.69 -15.42 -6.23
N PRO A 185 -16.91 -14.71 -7.35
CA PRO A 185 -16.91 -15.31 -8.68
C PRO A 185 -15.50 -15.78 -9.08
N ASP A 186 -15.40 -16.84 -9.88
CA ASP A 186 -14.09 -17.30 -10.36
C ASP A 186 -13.56 -16.30 -11.41
N CYS A 187 -12.63 -15.43 -11.02
CA CYS A 187 -12.01 -14.44 -11.89
C CYS A 187 -10.58 -14.81 -12.32
N GLY A 188 -10.13 -16.03 -12.02
CA GLY A 188 -8.75 -16.47 -12.23
C GLY A 188 -7.71 -15.57 -11.54
N SER A 189 -6.48 -15.59 -12.08
CA SER A 189 -5.34 -14.79 -11.57
C SER A 189 -5.03 -13.56 -12.45
N SER A 190 -5.95 -13.20 -13.35
CA SER A 190 -5.75 -12.09 -14.29
C SER A 190 -5.86 -10.74 -13.58
N ARG A 191 -5.05 -9.77 -14.01
CA ARG A 191 -5.18 -8.38 -13.56
C ARG A 191 -6.38 -7.74 -14.26
N PRO A 192 -7.13 -6.84 -13.61
CA PRO A 192 -8.21 -6.13 -14.27
C PRO A 192 -7.67 -5.27 -15.40
N ALA A 193 -8.37 -5.28 -16.53
CA ALA A 193 -8.15 -4.29 -17.57
C ALA A 193 -8.71 -2.94 -17.10
N GLN A 194 -8.05 -1.85 -17.47
CA GLN A 194 -8.55 -0.49 -17.20
C GLN A 194 -8.97 0.17 -18.51
N SER A 195 -10.11 0.87 -18.49
CA SER A 195 -10.58 1.66 -19.64
C SER A 195 -9.60 2.79 -20.00
N ARG A 196 -9.65 3.26 -21.25
CA ARG A 196 -8.77 4.34 -21.73
C ARG A 196 -8.93 5.65 -20.95
N ASP A 197 -10.13 5.94 -20.46
CA ASP A 197 -10.40 7.12 -19.64
C ASP A 197 -10.03 6.93 -18.15
N GLY A 198 -9.49 5.75 -17.80
CA GLY A 198 -9.02 5.43 -16.45
C GLY A 198 -10.12 5.21 -15.42
N ARG A 199 -11.40 5.25 -15.81
CA ARG A 199 -12.54 5.21 -14.85
C ARG A 199 -13.04 3.81 -14.53
N THR A 200 -12.82 2.85 -15.43
CA THR A 200 -13.42 1.51 -15.32
C THR A 200 -12.36 0.44 -15.18
N PHE A 201 -12.56 -0.47 -14.23
CA PHE A 201 -11.75 -1.68 -14.07
C PHE A 201 -12.61 -2.91 -14.34
N THR A 202 -12.10 -3.85 -15.15
CA THR A 202 -12.86 -5.03 -15.58
C THR A 202 -12.05 -6.31 -15.37
N LEU A 203 -12.64 -7.27 -14.67
CA LEU A 203 -12.20 -8.66 -14.57
C LEU A 203 -13.08 -9.55 -15.45
N ARG A 204 -12.49 -10.59 -16.02
CA ARG A 204 -13.23 -11.69 -16.65
C ARG A 204 -13.45 -12.77 -15.61
N CYS A 205 -14.71 -13.13 -15.39
CA CYS A 205 -15.08 -14.08 -14.36
C CYS A 205 -16.08 -15.12 -14.87
N ALA A 206 -16.33 -16.16 -14.08
CA ALA A 206 -17.34 -17.17 -14.33
C ALA A 206 -18.30 -17.32 -13.15
N ALA A 207 -19.59 -17.37 -13.47
CA ALA A 207 -20.66 -17.57 -12.52
C ALA A 207 -21.25 -18.98 -12.61
N VAL A 208 -21.58 -19.56 -11.47
CA VAL A 208 -22.18 -20.88 -11.33
C VAL A 208 -23.65 -20.72 -10.97
N SER A 209 -24.51 -21.51 -11.62
CA SER A 209 -25.96 -21.44 -11.42
C SER A 209 -26.36 -21.69 -9.96
N GLY A 210 -27.37 -20.95 -9.48
CA GLY A 210 -27.92 -21.09 -8.14
C GLY A 210 -27.09 -20.41 -7.04
N ARG A 211 -26.04 -19.67 -7.39
CA ARG A 211 -25.17 -18.99 -6.41
C ARG A 211 -25.50 -17.52 -6.28
N SER A 212 -25.29 -17.00 -5.07
CA SER A 212 -25.25 -15.58 -4.78
C SER A 212 -23.79 -15.16 -4.57
N TYR A 213 -23.44 -14.00 -5.10
CA TYR A 213 -22.10 -13.46 -5.10
C TYR A 213 -22.04 -12.17 -4.29
N GLU A 214 -20.90 -11.98 -3.64
CA GLU A 214 -20.56 -10.78 -2.89
C GLU A 214 -19.10 -10.41 -3.19
N VAL A 215 -18.92 -9.18 -3.67
CA VAL A 215 -17.61 -8.60 -3.97
C VAL A 215 -17.52 -7.24 -3.32
N TRP A 216 -16.46 -7.01 -2.54
CA TRP A 216 -16.17 -5.69 -2.00
C TRP A 216 -15.23 -4.94 -2.91
N LEU A 217 -15.62 -3.73 -3.32
CA LEU A 217 -14.77 -2.77 -4.00
C LEU A 217 -14.20 -1.86 -2.92
N ASN A 218 -12.93 -2.08 -2.59
CA ASN A 218 -12.31 -1.63 -1.33
C ASN A 218 -13.04 -2.18 -0.07
N SER A 219 -12.27 -2.71 0.87
CA SER A 219 -12.72 -3.06 2.22
C SER A 219 -11.50 -3.14 3.13
N PRO A 220 -11.46 -2.44 4.29
CA PRO A 220 -10.27 -2.38 5.12
C PRO A 220 -9.71 -3.79 5.46
N PRO A 221 -8.39 -4.00 5.35
CA PRO A 221 -7.35 -2.99 5.06
C PRO A 221 -7.09 -2.74 3.56
N TYR A 222 -7.80 -3.40 2.65
CA TYR A 222 -7.58 -3.35 1.20
C TYR A 222 -8.33 -2.18 0.55
N MET A 223 -7.64 -1.05 0.37
CA MET A 223 -8.22 0.22 -0.10
C MET A 223 -7.52 0.76 -1.36
N ASN A 224 -7.26 -0.09 -2.37
CA ASN A 224 -6.43 0.29 -3.52
C ASN A 224 -7.17 0.80 -4.75
N PHE A 225 -8.50 0.83 -4.79
CA PHE A 225 -9.17 1.74 -5.72
C PHE A 225 -8.98 3.17 -5.24
N LYS A 226 -8.05 3.89 -5.88
CA LYS A 226 -7.66 5.26 -5.55
C LYS A 226 -7.78 6.16 -6.77
N SER A 227 -8.21 7.39 -6.53
CA SER A 227 -8.08 8.48 -7.51
C SER A 227 -6.62 8.66 -7.92
N VAL A 228 -6.37 9.36 -9.03
CA VAL A 228 -5.01 9.70 -9.47
C VAL A 228 -4.22 10.44 -8.38
N GLU A 229 -4.89 11.25 -7.55
CA GLU A 229 -4.32 11.97 -6.40
C GLU A 229 -4.05 11.07 -5.16
N GLY A 230 -4.41 9.78 -5.22
CA GLY A 230 -4.14 8.82 -4.14
C GLY A 230 -5.23 8.72 -3.08
N VAL A 231 -6.34 9.45 -3.22
CA VAL A 231 -7.49 9.35 -2.31
C VAL A 231 -8.25 8.05 -2.58
N PRO A 232 -8.42 7.17 -1.58
CA PRO A 232 -9.16 5.92 -1.76
C PRO A 232 -10.67 6.17 -1.91
N ALA A 233 -11.31 5.38 -2.76
CA ALA A 233 -12.76 5.25 -2.75
C ALA A 233 -13.22 4.60 -1.43
N GLY A 234 -14.39 5.00 -0.94
CA GLY A 234 -15.01 4.34 0.21
C GLY A 234 -15.35 2.87 -0.08
N PRO A 235 -15.53 2.02 0.96
CA PRO A 235 -15.95 0.64 0.77
C PRO A 235 -17.31 0.57 0.05
N TYR A 236 -17.42 -0.34 -0.90
CA TYR A 236 -18.66 -0.59 -1.63
C TYR A 236 -18.91 -2.10 -1.75
N GLN A 237 -20.08 -2.55 -1.29
CA GLN A 237 -20.50 -3.95 -1.36
C GLN A 237 -21.34 -4.20 -2.62
N LEU A 238 -20.77 -4.94 -3.56
CA LEU A 238 -21.50 -5.43 -4.73
C LEU A 238 -22.11 -6.80 -4.44
N ARG A 239 -23.42 -6.95 -4.61
CA ARG A 239 -24.13 -8.24 -4.51
C ARG A 239 -24.90 -8.54 -5.78
N PHE A 240 -24.85 -9.78 -6.25
CA PHE A 240 -25.63 -10.25 -7.41
C PHE A 240 -25.84 -11.76 -7.32
N ARG A 241 -26.66 -12.34 -8.20
CA ARG A 241 -26.93 -13.78 -8.23
C ARG A 241 -26.86 -14.33 -9.63
N ALA A 242 -26.54 -15.62 -9.74
CA ALA A 242 -26.54 -16.34 -11.00
C ALA A 242 -27.62 -17.42 -11.01
N GLY A 243 -28.44 -17.44 -12.04
CA GLY A 243 -29.54 -18.38 -12.17
C GLY A 243 -30.35 -18.14 -13.44
N ARG A 244 -31.42 -18.92 -13.62
CA ARG A 244 -32.41 -18.61 -14.65
C ARG A 244 -33.08 -17.27 -14.29
N ARG A 245 -33.15 -16.38 -15.28
CA ARG A 245 -33.90 -15.13 -15.17
C ARG A 245 -35.39 -15.42 -15.06
#